data_AF-A0AAV3SAK9-F1
#
_entry.id   AF-A0AAV3SAK9-F1
#
_cell.length_a   1.000
_cell.length_b   1.000
_cell.length_c   1.000
_cell.angle_alpha   90.00
_cell.angle_beta   90.00
_cell.angle_gamma   90.00
#
_symmetry.space_group_name_H-M   'P 1'
#
loop_
_entity.id
_entity.type
_entity.pdbx_description
1 polymer ?
#
loop_
_entity_poly.entity_id
_entity_poly.type
_entity_poly.pdbx_seq_one_letter_code
_entity_poly.pdbx_strand_id
1 'polypeptide(L)'
;MGGDDYTEEQNGRVTVIVHIEGERGVENLDAILDVDGIDMLFLGPYDISKYLGIPGQVRDERVEDLMSEVCERAEAAGKVVGMFADDAEMANQWIDTGVQYVARWTALSSRTRSWTRLPTSGDRGRVSGVVHSPF
;
A
#
# COMPACT_ATOMS: atom_id res chain seq x y z
N MET A 1 4.24 -19.57 30.80
CA MET A 1 3.47 -19.03 29.66
C MET A 1 3.62 -20.02 28.53
N GLY A 2 2.51 -20.44 27.93
CA GLY A 2 2.45 -21.55 26.96
C GLY A 2 1.59 -22.70 27.48
N GLY A 3 0.28 -22.60 27.30
CA GLY A 3 -0.61 -23.76 27.38
C GLY A 3 -0.63 -24.49 26.03
N ASP A 4 -1.24 -25.68 25.97
CA ASP A 4 -1.24 -26.57 24.80
C ASP A 4 -1.79 -25.91 23.51
N ASP A 5 -2.52 -24.80 23.64
CA ASP A 5 -3.16 -24.05 22.55
C ASP A 5 -2.44 -22.73 22.17
N TYR A 6 -1.31 -22.42 22.84
CA TYR A 6 -0.62 -21.13 22.68
C TYR A 6 -0.16 -20.89 21.23
N THR A 7 0.34 -21.93 20.56
CA THR A 7 0.85 -21.83 19.19
C THR A 7 -0.27 -21.57 18.18
N GLU A 8 -1.41 -22.24 18.32
CA GLU A 8 -2.57 -22.02 17.44
C GLU A 8 -3.15 -20.62 17.64
N GLU A 9 -3.28 -20.16 18.90
CA GLU A 9 -3.72 -18.81 19.20
C GLU A 9 -2.78 -17.74 18.63
N GLN A 10 -1.45 -17.94 18.71
CA GLN A 10 -0.50 -16.99 18.13
C GLN A 10 -0.56 -16.97 16.60
N ASN A 11 -0.74 -18.12 15.95
CA ASN A 11 -0.87 -18.19 14.50
C ASN A 11 -2.07 -17.37 13.99
N GLY A 12 -3.21 -17.43 14.70
CA GLY A 12 -4.40 -16.63 14.38
C GLY A 12 -4.25 -15.11 14.62
N ARG A 13 -3.12 -14.64 15.15
CA ARG A 13 -2.82 -13.23 15.41
C ARG A 13 -1.75 -12.65 14.46
N VAL A 14 -1.22 -13.46 13.56
CA VAL A 14 -0.25 -13.02 12.54
C VAL A 14 -1.02 -12.55 11.32
N THR A 15 -0.60 -11.42 10.75
CA THR A 15 -1.06 -10.96 9.44
C THR A 15 0.01 -11.26 8.41
N VAL A 16 -0.36 -11.97 7.35
CA VAL A 16 0.51 -12.28 6.21
C VAL A 16 0.18 -11.34 5.07
N ILE A 17 1.17 -10.52 4.71
CA ILE A 17 1.09 -9.56 3.62
C ILE A 17 2.06 -10.01 2.53
N VAL A 18 1.57 -10.15 1.30
CA VAL A 18 2.41 -10.48 0.14
C VAL A 18 2.49 -9.30 -0.81
N HIS A 19 3.69 -9.05 -1.33
CA HIS A 19 3.94 -7.95 -2.24
C HIS A 19 3.79 -8.41 -3.69
N ILE A 20 2.97 -7.70 -4.47
CA ILE A 20 2.80 -7.92 -5.90
C ILE A 20 3.52 -6.80 -6.66
N GLU A 21 4.75 -7.09 -7.10
CA GLU A 21 5.71 -6.07 -7.57
C GLU A 21 6.30 -6.36 -8.97
N GLY A 22 5.86 -7.42 -9.67
CA GLY A 22 6.38 -7.74 -11.00
C GLY A 22 5.61 -8.82 -11.75
N GLU A 23 6.04 -9.08 -12.99
CA GLU A 23 5.42 -9.97 -13.99
C GLU A 23 4.82 -11.25 -13.39
N ARG A 24 5.66 -12.05 -12.74
CA ARG A 24 5.25 -13.34 -12.20
C ARG A 24 4.19 -13.22 -11.10
N GLY A 25 4.20 -12.15 -10.32
CA GLY A 25 3.21 -11.92 -9.28
C GLY A 25 1.83 -11.66 -9.88
N VAL A 26 1.78 -10.89 -10.97
CA VAL A 26 0.54 -10.61 -11.71
C VAL A 26 0.06 -11.84 -12.46
N GLU A 27 0.95 -12.54 -13.16
CA GLU A 27 0.62 -13.76 -13.93
C GLU A 27 0.08 -14.89 -13.05
N ASN A 28 0.54 -14.97 -11.79
CA ASN A 28 0.12 -15.99 -10.83
C ASN A 28 -0.87 -15.45 -9.80
N LEU A 29 -1.46 -14.27 -10.04
CA LEU A 29 -2.29 -13.59 -9.06
C LEU A 29 -3.43 -14.48 -8.56
N ASP A 30 -4.15 -15.16 -9.46
CA ASP A 30 -5.26 -16.02 -9.08
C ASP A 30 -4.79 -17.18 -8.17
N ALA A 31 -3.65 -17.79 -8.49
CA ALA A 31 -3.06 -18.84 -7.66
C ALA A 31 -2.57 -18.31 -6.29
N ILE A 32 -2.15 -17.05 -6.22
CA ILE A 32 -1.76 -16.39 -4.96
C ILE A 32 -3.01 -16.07 -4.12
N LEU A 33 -4.08 -15.58 -4.75
CA LEU A 33 -5.34 -15.25 -4.08
C LEU A 33 -5.99 -16.49 -3.45
N ASP A 34 -5.84 -17.66 -4.08
CA ASP A 34 -6.33 -18.95 -3.59
C ASP A 34 -5.55 -19.52 -2.39
N VAL A 35 -4.42 -18.92 -2.00
CA VAL A 35 -3.63 -19.40 -0.86
C VAL A 35 -4.32 -19.05 0.47
N ASP A 36 -4.63 -20.10 1.23
CA ASP A 36 -5.09 -19.99 2.61
C ASP A 36 -4.01 -19.37 3.50
N GLY A 37 -4.42 -18.40 4.33
CA GLY A 37 -3.53 -17.70 5.26
C GLY A 37 -2.81 -16.48 4.68
N ILE A 38 -3.04 -16.11 3.41
CA ILE A 38 -2.71 -14.75 2.92
C ILE A 38 -3.87 -13.83 3.27
N ASP A 39 -3.62 -12.82 4.07
CA ASP A 39 -4.64 -11.85 4.50
C ASP A 39 -4.73 -10.65 3.54
N MET A 40 -3.59 -10.29 2.94
CA MET A 40 -3.45 -9.01 2.26
C MET A 40 -2.44 -9.04 1.11
N LEU A 41 -2.79 -8.35 0.02
CA LEU A 41 -1.86 -7.97 -1.03
C LEU A 41 -1.34 -6.55 -0.79
N PHE A 42 -0.06 -6.33 -1.09
CA PHE A 42 0.56 -5.01 -1.06
C PHE A 42 1.12 -4.65 -2.43
N LEU A 43 0.70 -3.49 -2.95
CA LEU A 43 1.10 -2.98 -4.26
C LEU A 43 2.19 -1.93 -4.12
N GLY A 44 3.29 -2.14 -4.84
CA GLY A 44 4.39 -1.18 -4.98
C GLY A 44 4.33 -0.49 -6.33
N PRO A 45 3.77 0.74 -6.47
CA PRO A 45 3.61 1.40 -7.76
C PRO A 45 4.96 1.61 -8.48
N TYR A 46 6.02 1.83 -7.71
CA TYR A 46 7.36 2.01 -8.22
C TYR A 46 7.92 0.74 -8.86
N ASP A 47 7.76 -0.42 -8.24
CA ASP A 47 8.27 -1.67 -8.79
C ASP A 47 7.41 -2.16 -9.96
N ILE A 48 6.09 -1.93 -9.90
CA ILE A 48 5.18 -2.10 -11.03
C ILE A 48 5.61 -1.22 -12.22
N SER A 49 5.93 0.06 -11.99
CA SER A 49 6.39 0.96 -13.06
C SER A 49 7.72 0.50 -13.69
N LYS A 50 8.64 -0.08 -12.90
CA LYS A 50 9.88 -0.66 -13.42
C LYS A 50 9.58 -1.88 -14.28
N TYR A 51 8.68 -2.75 -13.84
CA TYR A 51 8.23 -3.91 -14.59
C TYR A 51 7.65 -3.52 -15.95
N LEU A 52 6.80 -2.48 -16.00
CA LEU A 52 6.20 -1.98 -17.24
C LEU A 52 7.17 -1.22 -18.16
N GLY A 53 8.46 -1.16 -17.81
CA GLY A 53 9.49 -0.46 -18.59
C GLY A 53 9.42 1.06 -18.49
N ILE A 54 8.72 1.60 -17.50
CA ILE A 54 8.50 3.03 -17.27
C ILE A 54 8.84 3.44 -15.83
N PRO A 55 10.11 3.24 -15.40
CA PRO A 55 10.50 3.39 -14.01
C PRO A 55 10.17 4.79 -13.46
N GLY A 56 9.43 4.83 -12.36
CA GLY A 56 9.05 6.05 -11.64
C GLY A 56 7.80 6.75 -12.18
N GLN A 57 7.23 6.30 -13.31
CA GLN A 57 5.99 6.86 -13.86
C GLN A 57 4.77 6.19 -13.21
N VAL A 58 4.61 6.39 -11.90
CA VAL A 58 3.59 5.70 -11.09
C VAL A 58 2.14 6.14 -11.35
N ARG A 59 1.95 7.23 -12.09
CA ARG A 59 0.64 7.75 -12.56
C ARG A 59 0.41 7.51 -14.06
N ASP A 60 1.23 6.67 -14.71
CA ASP A 60 0.97 6.22 -16.09
C ASP A 60 -0.23 5.28 -16.07
N GLU A 61 -1.11 5.41 -17.06
CA GLU A 61 -2.35 4.62 -17.18
C GLU A 61 -2.08 3.11 -17.07
N ARG A 62 -0.95 2.61 -17.61
CA ARG A 62 -0.63 1.17 -17.53
C ARG A 62 -0.34 0.71 -16.11
N VAL A 63 0.20 1.58 -15.25
CA VAL A 63 0.43 1.27 -13.82
C VAL A 63 -0.92 1.27 -13.09
N GLU A 64 -1.73 2.30 -13.32
CA GLU A 64 -3.03 2.45 -12.68
C GLU A 64 -4.02 1.35 -13.10
N ASP A 65 -4.05 0.97 -14.39
CA ASP A 65 -4.87 -0.12 -14.90
C ASP A 65 -4.51 -1.44 -14.23
N LEU A 66 -3.22 -1.76 -14.16
CA LEU A 66 -2.74 -3.00 -13.56
C LEU A 66 -3.01 -3.03 -12.04
N MET A 67 -2.79 -1.90 -11.35
CA MET A 67 -3.12 -1.81 -9.92
C MET A 67 -4.63 -1.94 -9.68
N SER A 68 -5.46 -1.35 -10.54
CA SER A 68 -6.93 -1.45 -10.46
C SER A 68 -7.39 -2.89 -10.68
N GLU A 69 -6.84 -3.58 -11.67
CA GLU A 69 -7.11 -5.00 -11.93
C GLU A 69 -6.76 -5.87 -10.71
N VAL A 70 -5.63 -5.62 -10.06
CA VAL A 70 -5.25 -6.35 -8.83
C VAL A 70 -6.24 -6.05 -7.70
N CYS A 71 -6.67 -4.80 -7.53
CA CYS A 71 -7.68 -4.42 -6.53
C CYS A 71 -8.99 -5.16 -6.74
N GLU A 72 -9.52 -5.15 -7.97
CA GLU A 72 -10.79 -5.82 -8.30
C GLU A 72 -10.73 -7.34 -8.03
N ARG A 73 -9.64 -7.99 -8.44
CA ARG A 73 -9.46 -9.44 -8.22
C ARG A 73 -9.29 -9.78 -6.75
N ALA A 74 -8.54 -8.97 -6.00
CA ALA A 74 -8.35 -9.16 -4.57
C ALA A 74 -9.66 -8.99 -3.80
N GLU A 75 -10.46 -7.98 -4.14
CA GLU A 75 -11.79 -7.78 -3.56
C GLU A 75 -12.70 -8.98 -3.85
N ALA A 76 -12.72 -9.48 -5.09
CA ALA A 76 -13.49 -10.66 -5.46
C ALA A 76 -13.07 -11.92 -4.68
N ALA A 77 -11.79 -12.02 -4.31
CA ALA A 77 -11.25 -13.10 -3.48
C ALA A 77 -11.36 -12.83 -1.96
N GLY A 78 -11.95 -11.70 -1.54
CA GLY A 78 -12.10 -11.30 -0.14
C GLY A 78 -10.77 -10.97 0.55
N LYS A 79 -9.74 -10.58 -0.20
CA LYS A 79 -8.42 -10.22 0.30
C LYS A 79 -8.31 -8.70 0.44
N VAL A 80 -7.63 -8.22 1.48
CA VAL A 80 -7.36 -6.79 1.67
C VAL A 80 -6.27 -6.33 0.71
N VAL A 81 -6.38 -5.10 0.20
CA VAL A 81 -5.30 -4.46 -0.57
C VAL A 81 -4.73 -3.28 0.19
N GLY A 82 -3.40 -3.21 0.16
CA GLY A 82 -2.66 -2.02 0.53
C GLY A 82 -1.70 -1.59 -0.55
N MET A 83 -1.21 -0.37 -0.42
CA MET A 83 -0.24 0.17 -1.35
C MET A 83 0.66 1.19 -0.70
N PHE A 84 1.72 1.52 -1.43
CA PHE A 84 2.50 2.71 -1.18
C PHE A 84 1.91 3.93 -1.93
N ALA A 85 1.78 5.08 -1.25
CA ALA A 85 1.40 6.35 -1.87
C ALA A 85 2.37 7.49 -1.50
N ASP A 86 2.80 8.28 -2.49
CA ASP A 86 3.75 9.38 -2.27
C ASP A 86 3.14 10.61 -1.60
N ASP A 87 1.89 10.90 -1.94
CA ASP A 87 1.18 12.08 -1.48
C ASP A 87 -0.25 11.75 -1.05
N ALA A 88 -0.95 12.75 -0.53
CA ALA A 88 -2.32 12.57 -0.08
C ALA A 88 -3.31 12.46 -1.25
N GLU A 89 -3.00 13.00 -2.42
CA GLU A 89 -3.87 12.94 -3.59
C GLU A 89 -3.94 11.50 -4.09
N MET A 90 -2.78 10.87 -4.34
CA MET A 90 -2.67 9.46 -4.70
C MET A 90 -3.30 8.57 -3.64
N ALA A 91 -3.04 8.83 -2.35
CA ALA A 91 -3.66 8.04 -1.29
C ALA A 91 -5.19 8.08 -1.34
N ASN A 92 -5.80 9.25 -1.53
CA ASN A 92 -7.26 9.37 -1.59
C ASN A 92 -7.83 8.71 -2.85
N GLN A 93 -7.18 8.88 -4.01
CA GLN A 93 -7.58 8.24 -5.28
C GLN A 93 -7.76 6.73 -5.10
N TRP A 94 -6.81 6.09 -4.43
CA TRP A 94 -6.80 4.63 -4.29
C TRP A 94 -7.65 4.11 -3.12
N ILE A 95 -7.89 4.93 -2.09
CA ILE A 95 -8.88 4.59 -1.06
C ILE A 95 -10.28 4.45 -1.68
N ASP A 96 -10.61 5.32 -2.65
CA ASP A 96 -11.90 5.27 -3.35
C ASP A 96 -12.07 4.01 -4.23
N THR A 97 -10.98 3.30 -4.55
CA THR A 97 -10.98 2.04 -5.33
C THR A 97 -10.89 0.78 -4.46
N GLY A 98 -11.02 0.92 -3.14
CA GLY A 98 -11.07 -0.22 -2.21
C GLY A 98 -9.74 -0.53 -1.51
N VAL A 99 -8.70 0.29 -1.67
CA VAL A 99 -7.47 0.13 -0.88
C VAL A 99 -7.71 0.50 0.57
N GLN A 100 -7.34 -0.38 1.50
CA GLN A 100 -7.62 -0.26 2.93
C GLN A 100 -6.37 0.05 3.77
N TYR A 101 -5.18 -0.16 3.22
CA TYR A 101 -3.90 0.13 3.89
C TYR A 101 -2.99 0.99 3.01
N VAL A 102 -2.71 2.21 3.44
CA VAL A 102 -1.82 3.12 2.69
C VAL A 102 -0.54 3.36 3.49
N ALA A 103 0.56 2.82 2.98
CA ALA A 103 1.89 3.14 3.47
C ALA A 103 2.40 4.44 2.83
N ARG A 104 3.02 5.29 3.62
CA ARG A 104 3.72 6.48 3.13
C ARG A 104 5.10 6.59 3.75
N TRP A 105 6.00 7.29 3.05
CA TRP A 105 7.30 7.62 3.61
C TRP A 105 7.14 8.38 4.94
N THR A 106 7.95 8.02 5.93
CA THR A 106 8.12 8.81 7.16
C THR A 106 9.60 8.94 7.55
N ALA A 107 9.90 10.06 8.22
CA ALA A 107 11.15 10.52 8.85
C ALA A 107 12.45 10.59 8.01
N LEU A 108 12.74 9.66 7.10
CA LEU A 108 13.99 9.71 6.33
C LEU A 108 13.89 10.62 5.09
N SER A 109 12.74 10.66 4.42
CA SER A 109 12.49 11.57 3.29
C SER A 109 12.17 13.02 3.72
N SER A 110 11.59 13.20 4.90
CA SER A 110 11.33 14.53 5.48
C SER A 110 12.58 15.22 6.00
N ARG A 111 13.70 14.51 6.19
CA ARG A 111 14.99 15.15 6.52
C ARG A 111 15.67 15.87 5.36
N THR A 112 15.26 15.59 4.12
CA THR A 112 15.73 16.34 2.94
C THR A 112 14.71 17.37 2.45
N ARG A 113 13.49 17.36 3.00
CA ARG A 113 12.43 18.33 2.72
C ARG A 113 11.70 18.72 4.01
N SER A 114 12.13 19.86 4.55
CA SER A 114 11.54 20.72 5.61
C SER A 114 11.51 20.24 7.08
N TRP A 115 12.12 21.06 7.94
CA TRP A 115 11.88 21.12 9.38
C TRP A 115 10.65 22.00 9.67
N THR A 116 9.73 21.55 10.52
CA THR A 116 8.65 22.39 11.05
C THR A 116 8.52 22.25 12.56
N ARG A 117 8.56 23.40 13.26
CA ARG A 117 8.31 23.53 14.70
C ARG A 117 6.81 23.37 14.97
N LEU A 118 6.44 22.50 15.91
CA LEU A 118 5.03 22.22 16.23
C LEU A 118 4.38 23.38 17.03
N PRO A 119 3.15 23.83 16.67
CA PRO A 119 2.29 24.57 17.57
C PRO A 119 1.44 23.64 18.45
N THR A 120 1.09 24.13 19.63
CA THR A 120 0.34 23.43 20.67
C THR A 120 -1.16 23.34 20.39
N SER A 121 -1.70 22.14 20.62
CA SER A 121 -3.10 21.75 20.87
C SER A 121 -4.21 22.29 19.97
N GLY A 122 -4.88 21.36 19.28
CA GLY A 122 -6.31 21.42 19.01
C GLY A 122 -6.71 21.52 17.55
N ASP A 123 -6.54 20.46 16.76
CA ASP A 123 -7.48 20.17 15.67
C ASP A 123 -7.39 18.70 15.22
N ARG A 124 -8.54 18.02 15.08
CA ARG A 124 -8.65 16.64 14.58
C ARG A 124 -9.52 16.67 13.33
N GLY A 125 -8.93 16.45 12.15
CA GLY A 125 -9.69 16.15 10.93
C GLY A 125 -8.98 16.53 9.62
N ARG A 126 -8.82 15.53 8.74
CA ARG A 126 -8.25 15.59 7.37
C ARG A 126 -6.74 15.82 7.28
N VAL A 127 -6.04 14.94 6.57
CA VAL A 127 -4.64 15.18 6.17
C VAL A 127 -4.66 16.32 5.15
N SER A 128 -4.27 17.53 5.59
CA SER A 128 -4.30 18.72 4.76
C SER A 128 -2.89 19.34 4.65
N GLY A 129 -2.51 19.70 3.43
CA GLY A 129 -1.47 20.67 3.10
C GLY A 129 -0.05 20.15 2.94
N VAL A 130 0.48 20.24 1.71
CA VAL A 130 1.92 20.43 1.46
C VAL A 130 2.08 21.84 0.92
N VAL A 131 2.79 22.71 1.64
CA VAL A 131 3.23 24.00 1.09
C VAL A 131 4.40 23.73 0.16
N HIS A 132 4.24 24.00 -1.13
CA HIS A 132 5.34 23.99 -2.09
C HIS A 132 6.04 25.34 -2.08
N SER A 133 7.38 25.33 -2.09
CA SER A 133 8.20 26.50 -2.37
C SER A 133 9.06 26.20 -3.59
N PRO A 134 9.24 27.15 -4.54
CA PRO A 134 9.97 26.91 -5.77
C PRO A 134 11.46 27.15 -5.53
N PHE A 135 12.19 26.07 -5.20
CA PHE A 135 13.64 25.96 -5.42
C PHE A 135 13.99 24.50 -5.69
#